data_AF-A0A3M1X3X7-F1
#
_entry.id   AF-A0A3M1X3X7-F1
#
_cell.length_a   1.000
_cell.length_b   1.000
_cell.length_c   1.000
_cell.angle_alpha   90.00
_cell.angle_beta   90.00
_cell.angle_gamma   90.00
#
_symmetry.space_group_name_H-M   'P 1'
#
loop_
_entity.id
_entity.type
_entity.pdbx_description
1 polymer ?
#
loop_
_entity_poly.entity_id
_entity_poly.type
_entity_poly.pdbx_seq_one_letter_code
_entity_poly.pdbx_strand_id
1 'polypeptide(L)'
;MEKVKDPEVARRIARAVVSDIVMYNQEKVKEGIKNDNLFQILHEEIEEGRQYYQNRVDEEILRKYNFFERALVDILVKQAPRVPSRIW
;
A
#
# COMPACT_ATOMS: atom_id res chain seq x y z
N MET A 1 -14.27 10.33 14.90
CA MET A 1 -14.76 9.82 13.61
C MET A 1 -15.19 8.39 13.82
N GLU A 2 -16.31 7.98 13.24
CA GLU A 2 -16.74 6.57 13.28
C GLU A 2 -15.79 5.72 12.44
N LYS A 3 -15.35 4.57 12.97
CA LYS A 3 -14.49 3.63 12.25
C LYS A 3 -15.31 2.87 11.20
N VAL A 4 -14.71 2.59 10.04
CA VAL A 4 -15.34 1.87 8.94
C VAL A 4 -15.53 0.40 9.30
N LYS A 5 -16.78 -0.08 9.23
CA LYS A 5 -17.19 -1.46 9.51
C LYS A 5 -17.58 -2.26 8.27
N ASP A 6 -17.60 -1.62 7.11
CA ASP A 6 -17.83 -2.29 5.82
C ASP A 6 -16.49 -2.78 5.23
N PRO A 7 -16.31 -4.10 5.02
CA PRO A 7 -15.08 -4.66 4.45
C PRO A 7 -14.76 -4.16 3.04
N GLU A 8 -15.76 -3.90 2.20
CA GLU A 8 -15.54 -3.36 0.86
C GLU A 8 -15.06 -1.92 0.90
N VAL A 9 -15.61 -1.11 1.81
CA VAL A 9 -15.14 0.27 2.02
C VAL A 9 -13.72 0.26 2.56
N ALA A 10 -13.42 -0.59 3.56
CA ALA A 10 -12.07 -0.74 4.09
C ALA A 10 -11.08 -1.16 2.99
N ARG A 11 -11.45 -2.10 2.13
CA ARG A 11 -10.63 -2.52 0.98
C ARG A 11 -10.38 -1.36 0.00
N ARG A 12 -11.37 -0.51 -0.27
CA ARG A 12 -11.20 0.67 -1.14
C ARG A 12 -10.26 1.70 -0.52
N ILE A 13 -10.39 1.95 0.79
CA ILE A 13 -9.50 2.87 1.51
C ILE A 13 -8.05 2.37 1.44
N ALA A 14 -7.80 1.09 1.71
CA ALA A 14 -6.47 0.51 1.60
C ALA A 14 -5.83 0.76 0.22
N ARG A 15 -6.60 0.53 -0.85
CA ARG A 15 -6.14 0.78 -2.22
C ARG A 15 -5.87 2.25 -2.49
N ALA A 16 -6.72 3.16 -2.00
CA ALA A 16 -6.54 4.59 -2.16
C ALA A 16 -5.24 5.05 -1.50
N VAL A 17 -5.03 4.70 -0.23
CA VAL A 17 -3.82 5.05 0.53
C VAL A 17 -2.55 4.56 -0.16
N VAL A 18 -2.52 3.29 -0.58
CA VAL A 18 -1.35 2.75 -1.29
C VAL A 18 -1.16 3.41 -2.66
N SER A 19 -2.24 3.75 -3.37
CA SER A 19 -2.14 4.47 -4.64
C SER A 19 -1.54 5.86 -4.44
N ASP A 20 -1.92 6.55 -3.36
CA ASP A 20 -1.37 7.85 -2.99
C ASP A 20 0.13 7.75 -2.69
N ILE A 21 0.55 6.76 -1.90
CA ILE A 21 1.99 6.51 -1.62
C ILE A 21 2.77 6.39 -2.93
N VAL A 22 2.29 5.60 -3.89
CA VAL A 22 2.97 5.43 -5.18
C VAL A 22 2.96 6.71 -6.01
N MET A 23 1.82 7.41 -6.02
CA MET A 23 1.66 8.63 -6.81
C MET A 23 2.58 9.76 -6.33
N TYR A 24 2.80 9.87 -5.02
CA TYR A 24 3.66 10.91 -4.43
C TYR A 24 5.14 10.51 -4.35
N ASN A 25 5.47 9.23 -4.43
CA ASN A 25 6.84 8.71 -4.29
C ASN A 25 7.35 8.02 -5.56
N GLN A 26 6.95 8.49 -6.74
CA GLN A 26 7.28 7.84 -8.03
C GLN A 26 8.78 7.64 -8.25
N GLU A 27 9.63 8.57 -7.81
CA GLU A 27 11.09 8.44 -7.93
C GLU A 27 11.64 7.32 -7.04
N LYS A 28 11.23 7.30 -5.75
CA LYS A 28 11.57 6.21 -4.82
C LYS A 28 11.06 4.86 -5.30
N VAL A 29 9.86 4.80 -5.89
CA VAL A 29 9.31 3.57 -6.48
C VAL A 29 10.20 3.06 -7.61
N LYS A 30 10.60 3.94 -8.53
CA LYS A 30 11.50 3.58 -9.64
C LYS A 30 12.86 3.09 -9.13
N GLU A 31 13.45 3.80 -8.17
CA GLU A 31 14.71 3.42 -7.55
C GLU A 31 14.59 2.08 -6.82
N GLY A 32 13.52 1.92 -6.05
CA GLY A 32 13.16 0.71 -5.32
C GLY A 32 13.06 -0.53 -6.19
N ILE A 33 12.41 -0.41 -7.35
CA ILE A 33 12.28 -1.51 -8.32
C ILE A 33 13.61 -1.80 -9.01
N LYS A 34 14.42 -0.77 -9.29
CA LYS A 34 15.72 -0.91 -9.96
C LYS A 34 16.75 -1.60 -9.06
N ASN A 35 16.75 -1.28 -7.78
CA ASN A 35 17.71 -1.75 -6.79
C ASN A 35 17.20 -2.91 -5.92
N ASP A 36 15.99 -3.41 -6.20
CA ASP A 36 15.33 -4.50 -5.45
C ASP A 36 15.19 -4.21 -3.95
N ASN A 37 14.88 -2.95 -3.60
CA ASN A 37 14.75 -2.47 -2.22
C ASN A 37 13.49 -1.62 -1.99
N LEU A 38 12.43 -1.86 -2.78
CA LEU A 38 11.20 -1.07 -2.79
C LEU A 38 10.53 -0.89 -1.41
N PHE A 39 10.43 -1.98 -0.63
CA PHE A 39 9.84 -1.91 0.71
C PHE A 39 10.73 -1.20 1.73
N GLN A 40 12.05 -1.18 1.51
CA GLN A 40 12.97 -0.46 2.38
C GLN A 40 12.92 1.04 2.11
N ILE A 41 12.95 1.44 0.83
CA ILE A 41 12.97 2.86 0.46
C ILE A 41 11.64 3.58 0.73
N LEU A 42 10.51 2.84 0.69
CA LEU A 42 9.17 3.34 1.00
C LEU A 42 8.72 3.03 2.42
N HIS A 43 9.61 2.57 3.30
CA HIS A 43 9.24 2.07 4.62
C HIS A 43 8.45 3.10 5.43
N GLU A 44 8.93 4.35 5.48
CA GLU A 44 8.28 5.43 6.24
C GLU A 44 6.87 5.70 5.70
N GLU A 45 6.73 5.86 4.39
CA GLU A 45 5.44 6.13 3.74
C GLU A 45 4.44 4.98 3.89
N ILE A 46 4.92 3.73 3.86
CA ILE A 46 4.09 2.55 4.08
C ILE A 46 3.57 2.50 5.52
N GLU A 47 4.42 2.81 6.51
CA GLU A 47 4.02 2.81 7.91
C GLU A 47 3.07 3.97 8.23
N GLU A 48 3.30 5.16 7.67
CA GLU A 48 2.35 6.27 7.77
C GLU A 48 1.00 5.92 7.16
N GLY A 49 0.99 5.35 5.95
CA GLY A 49 -0.22 4.90 5.28
C GLY A 49 -0.94 3.81 6.07
N ARG A 50 -0.18 2.88 6.69
CA ARG A 50 -0.71 1.81 7.54
C ARG A 50 -1.41 2.38 8.76
N GLN A 51 -0.77 3.30 9.48
CA GLN A 51 -1.36 3.93 10.65
C GLN A 51 -2.61 4.72 10.28
N TYR A 52 -2.59 5.46 9.18
CA TYR A 52 -3.75 6.18 8.68
C TYR A 52 -4.93 5.24 8.34
N TYR A 53 -4.63 4.11 7.70
CA TYR A 53 -5.62 3.08 7.40
C TYR A 53 -6.21 2.47 8.68
N GLN A 54 -5.37 2.08 9.63
CA GLN A 54 -5.78 1.46 10.90
C GLN A 54 -6.62 2.41 11.76
N ASN A 55 -6.32 3.71 11.75
CA ASN A 55 -7.10 4.71 12.48
C ASN A 55 -8.51 4.91 11.91
N ARG A 56 -8.76 4.50 10.67
CA ARG A 56 -10.05 4.67 9.98
C ARG A 56 -10.89 3.40 9.93
N VAL A 57 -10.31 2.23 10.14
CA VAL A 57 -10.97 0.94 9.98
C VAL A 57 -11.21 0.29 11.32
N ASP A 58 -12.35 -0.37 11.45
CA ASP A 58 -12.72 -1.09 12.66
C ASP A 58 -11.76 -2.26 12.92
N GLU A 59 -11.49 -2.52 14.21
CA GLU A 59 -10.54 -3.55 14.62
C GLU A 59 -10.98 -4.96 14.20
N GLU A 60 -12.28 -5.24 14.11
CA GLU A 60 -12.76 -6.54 13.64
C GLU A 60 -12.37 -6.79 12.18
N ILE A 61 -12.39 -5.74 11.33
CA ILE A 61 -11.93 -5.85 9.95
C ILE A 61 -10.41 -6.04 9.91
N LEU A 62 -9.66 -5.24 10.68
CA LEU A 62 -8.20 -5.32 10.71
C LEU A 62 -7.69 -6.70 11.15
N ARG A 63 -8.41 -7.36 12.07
CA ARG A 63 -8.09 -8.73 12.52
C ARG A 63 -8.47 -9.80 11.49
N LYS A 64 -9.56 -9.59 10.74
CA LYS A 64 -10.11 -10.59 9.82
C LYS A 64 -9.51 -10.51 8.42
N TYR A 65 -9.06 -9.34 7.98
CA TYR A 65 -8.63 -9.10 6.60
C TYR A 65 -7.29 -8.36 6.52
N ASN A 66 -6.49 -8.75 5.53
CA ASN A 66 -5.18 -8.16 5.21
C ASN A 66 -5.27 -7.19 4.01
N PHE A 67 -6.27 -6.31 3.98
CA PHE A 67 -6.54 -5.47 2.81
C PHE A 67 -5.39 -4.52 2.48
N PHE A 68 -4.68 -4.01 3.49
CA PHE A 68 -3.56 -3.09 3.29
C PHE A 68 -2.37 -3.80 2.65
N GLU A 69 -1.99 -4.97 3.15
CA GLU A 69 -0.90 -5.80 2.60
C GLU A 69 -1.22 -6.23 1.16
N ARG A 70 -2.47 -6.64 0.91
CA ARG A 70 -2.91 -6.99 -0.44
C ARG A 70 -2.84 -5.79 -1.38
N ALA A 71 -3.23 -4.60 -0.92
CA ALA A 71 -3.12 -3.38 -1.72
C ALA A 71 -1.66 -3.04 -2.04
N LEU A 72 -0.74 -3.19 -1.07
CA LEU A 72 0.70 -3.01 -1.29
C LEU A 72 1.20 -3.92 -2.43
N VAL A 73 0.92 -5.22 -2.36
CA VAL A 73 1.35 -6.18 -3.41
C VAL A 73 0.68 -5.86 -4.75
N ASP A 74 -0.64 -5.67 -4.76
CA ASP A 74 -1.40 -5.44 -6.00
C ASP A 74 -0.98 -4.14 -6.71
N ILE A 75 -0.63 -3.08 -5.98
CA ILE A 75 -0.33 -1.78 -6.58
C ILE A 75 1.17 -1.64 -6.84
N LEU A 76 2.03 -2.03 -5.90
CA LEU A 76 3.48 -1.89 -6.07
C LEU A 76 4.05 -2.88 -7.08
N VAL A 77 3.56 -4.13 -7.09
CA VAL A 77 4.11 -5.20 -7.94
C VAL A 77 3.34 -5.31 -9.25
N LYS A 78 2.00 -5.35 -9.21
CA LYS A 78 1.19 -5.60 -10.41
C LYS A 78 1.10 -4.40 -11.36
N GLN A 79 1.23 -3.17 -10.87
CA GLN A 79 1.24 -1.94 -11.68
C GLN A 79 2.63 -1.43 -12.04
N ALA A 80 3.67 -2.26 -11.88
CA ALA A 80 5.00 -1.99 -12.40
C ALA A 80 5.31 -2.59 -13.80
N PRO A 81 4.38 -2.75 -14.78
CA PRO A 81 4.66 -3.49 -16.01
C PRO A 81 5.58 -2.76 -17.01
N ARG A 82 6.32 -1.73 -16.60
CA ARG A 82 7.20 -0.95 -17.51
C ARG A 82 8.57 -0.59 -16.95
N VAL A 83 8.95 -1.12 -15.78
CA VAL A 83 10.33 -0.93 -15.29
C VAL A 83 11.11 -2.21 -15.57
N PRO A 84 12.13 -2.21 -16.45
CA PRO A 84 13.02 -3.35 -16.59
C PRO A 84 13.69 -3.61 -15.23
N SER A 85 13.37 -4.75 -14.62
CA SER A 85 13.88 -5.18 -13.32
C SER A 85 14.17 -6.68 -13.38
N ARG A 86 15.16 -7.14 -12.62
CA ARG A 86 15.58 -8.55 -12.53
C ARG A 86 14.54 -9.46 -11.85
N ILE A 87 13.48 -8.89 -11.29
CA ILE A 87 12.44 -9.62 -10.56
C ILE A 87 11.44 -10.30 -11.53
N TRP A 88 11.43 -9.90 -12.81
CA TRP A 88 10.54 -10.42 -13.86
C TRP A 88 11.25 -11.39 -14.80
#